data_AF-A0A5F2B3W4-F1
#
_entry.id   AF-A0A5F2B3W4-F1
#
_cell.length_a   1.000
_cell.length_b   1.000
_cell.length_c   1.000
_cell.angle_alpha   90.00
_cell.angle_beta   90.00
_cell.angle_gamma   90.00
#
_symmetry.space_group_name_H-M   'P 1'
#
loop_
_entity.id
_entity.type
_entity.pdbx_description
1 polymer ?
#
loop_
_entity_poly.entity_id
_entity_poly.type
_entity_poly.pdbx_seq_one_letter_code
_entity_poly.pdbx_strand_id
1 'polypeptide(L)'
;MAEAQSQNPLKSTNLDESDLKILKSKKTSRELSVLLYRVLYRTDEVRQGAVKVLKETFLRTHTNHPELFPILDRAKFTKDMINLYKTSTTLSQDKLEMFFSAIHASFQNEIRYLVGKSTQFSFDIIFLVIETILNEMNLPETERTVNMKDRESILKNFKAYNDLSKIFNKIGNTKVVIDKKDEIITEISILHKDITIISIESMFRHILAQLLLSKKYNCGSLIEKWAQEYGMEDNAPSMKRVIVETTPLTEFRLQFTNAVKILKDENELDLMFLRTLANYYASWVTQVSEQIPS
;
A
#
# COMPACT_ATOMS: atom_id res chain seq x y z
N MET A 1 41.64 19.46 -7.13
CA MET A 1 40.82 18.34 -6.61
C MET A 1 39.39 18.60 -7.06
N ALA A 2 38.90 17.80 -7.99
CA ALA A 2 37.58 17.98 -8.58
C ALA A 2 36.50 17.44 -7.63
N GLU A 3 35.52 18.27 -7.30
CA GLU A 3 34.30 17.87 -6.59
C GLU A 3 33.46 16.99 -7.52
N ALA A 4 33.33 15.70 -7.17
CA ALA A 4 32.39 14.81 -7.80
C ALA A 4 30.97 15.20 -7.35
N GLN A 5 30.29 16.02 -8.15
CA GLN A 5 28.85 16.20 -8.05
C GLN A 5 28.19 14.83 -8.31
N SER A 6 27.61 14.26 -7.26
CA SER A 6 26.72 13.09 -7.34
C SER A 6 25.46 13.48 -8.13
N GLN A 7 25.54 13.46 -9.45
CA GLN A 7 24.37 13.47 -10.32
C GLN A 7 23.71 12.10 -10.25
N ASN A 8 22.84 11.88 -9.26
CA ASN A 8 21.80 10.88 -9.40
C ASN A 8 20.86 11.40 -10.50
N PRO A 9 20.72 10.73 -11.66
CA PRO A 9 19.80 11.18 -12.68
C PRO A 9 18.38 11.19 -12.09
N LEU A 10 17.70 12.32 -12.21
CA LEU A 10 16.27 12.44 -11.90
C LEU A 10 15.52 11.38 -12.72
N LYS A 11 15.14 10.28 -12.07
CA LYS A 11 14.25 9.29 -12.69
C LYS A 11 12.97 10.01 -13.09
N SER A 12 12.68 10.04 -14.39
CA SER A 12 11.43 10.60 -14.91
C SER A 12 10.24 9.96 -14.19
N THR A 13 9.37 10.78 -13.62
CA THR A 13 8.12 10.35 -13.01
C THR A 13 7.05 10.03 -14.05
N ASN A 14 7.24 10.46 -15.30
CA ASN A 14 6.30 10.20 -16.39
C ASN A 14 6.47 8.79 -16.95
N LEU A 15 5.35 8.20 -17.39
CA LEU A 15 5.36 6.91 -18.06
C LEU A 15 5.88 7.05 -19.50
N ASP A 16 6.60 6.03 -19.96
CA ASP A 16 7.14 5.93 -21.32
C ASP A 16 6.99 4.50 -21.88
N GLU A 17 7.40 4.30 -23.14
CA GLU A 17 7.31 3.01 -23.84
C GLU A 17 8.11 1.90 -23.16
N SER A 18 9.19 2.23 -22.44
CA SER A 18 9.98 1.23 -21.72
C SER A 18 9.22 0.69 -20.51
N ASP A 19 8.41 1.53 -19.85
CA ASP A 19 7.54 1.09 -18.75
C ASP A 19 6.46 0.13 -19.23
N LEU A 20 5.95 0.29 -20.45
CA LEU A 20 4.97 -0.64 -21.01
C LEU A 20 5.54 -2.05 -21.17
N LYS A 21 6.85 -2.18 -21.41
CA LYS A 21 7.53 -3.48 -21.45
C LYS A 21 7.60 -4.11 -20.07
N ILE A 22 7.94 -3.32 -19.05
CA ILE A 22 7.92 -3.75 -17.64
C ILE A 22 6.51 -4.14 -17.21
N LEU A 23 5.50 -3.38 -17.62
CA LEU A 23 4.12 -3.67 -17.30
C LEU A 23 3.67 -5.00 -17.91
N LYS A 24 4.00 -5.25 -19.18
CA LYS A 24 3.68 -6.50 -19.89
C LYS A 24 4.35 -7.74 -19.27
N SER A 25 5.51 -7.59 -18.61
CA SER A 25 6.14 -8.69 -17.89
C SER A 25 5.53 -8.94 -16.51
N LYS A 26 4.90 -7.93 -15.90
CA LYS A 26 4.29 -8.03 -14.57
C LYS A 26 2.81 -8.38 -14.58
N LYS A 27 2.06 -7.97 -15.62
CA LYS A 27 0.59 -8.06 -15.64
C LYS A 27 0.06 -8.46 -17.00
N THR A 28 -0.95 -9.33 -16.98
CA THR A 28 -1.72 -9.72 -18.16
C THR A 28 -2.70 -8.63 -18.57
N SER A 29 -3.15 -8.64 -19.84
CA SER A 29 -4.20 -7.73 -20.33
C SER A 29 -5.47 -7.79 -19.45
N ARG A 30 -5.83 -8.99 -18.97
CA ARG A 30 -6.96 -9.19 -18.08
C ARG A 30 -6.77 -8.49 -16.74
N GLU A 31 -5.61 -8.62 -16.10
CA GLU A 31 -5.34 -7.95 -14.83
C GLU A 31 -5.36 -6.42 -14.97
N LEU A 32 -4.82 -5.89 -16.07
CA LEU A 32 -4.88 -4.45 -16.36
C LEU A 32 -6.32 -3.98 -16.57
N SER A 33 -7.14 -4.78 -17.25
CA SER A 33 -8.57 -4.51 -17.41
C SER A 33 -9.31 -4.53 -16.08
N VAL A 34 -8.99 -5.48 -15.18
CA VAL A 34 -9.56 -5.53 -13.83
C VAL A 34 -9.16 -4.29 -13.03
N LEU A 35 -7.90 -3.86 -13.10
CA LEU A 35 -7.43 -2.66 -12.42
C LEU A 35 -8.15 -1.40 -12.93
N LEU A 36 -8.27 -1.23 -14.24
CA LEU A 36 -9.01 -0.12 -14.84
C LEU A 36 -10.50 -0.14 -14.44
N TYR A 37 -11.12 -1.32 -14.41
CA TYR A 37 -12.49 -1.48 -13.92
C TYR A 37 -12.62 -1.01 -12.47
N ARG A 38 -11.69 -1.39 -11.59
CA ARG A 38 -11.71 -0.96 -10.19
C ARG A 38 -11.51 0.56 -10.05
N VAL A 39 -10.66 1.16 -10.89
CA VAL A 39 -10.47 2.63 -10.97
C VAL A 39 -11.75 3.33 -11.43
N LEU A 40 -12.53 2.75 -12.33
CA LEU A 40 -13.85 3.26 -12.71
C LEU A 40 -14.85 3.09 -11.58
N TYR A 41 -14.95 1.89 -11.01
CA TYR A 41 -15.97 1.55 -10.03
C TYR A 41 -15.83 2.31 -8.70
N ARG A 42 -14.63 2.81 -8.35
CA ARG A 42 -14.45 3.63 -7.14
C ARG A 42 -15.04 5.05 -7.26
N THR A 43 -15.40 5.51 -8.46
CA THR A 43 -15.95 6.86 -8.64
C THR A 43 -17.42 6.95 -8.25
N ASP A 44 -17.88 8.16 -7.94
CA ASP A 44 -19.26 8.34 -7.49
C ASP A 44 -20.21 8.24 -8.68
N GLU A 45 -19.78 8.69 -9.86
CA GLU A 45 -20.54 8.63 -11.12
C GLU A 45 -20.90 7.20 -11.51
N VAL A 46 -19.99 6.24 -11.34
CA VAL A 46 -20.27 4.83 -11.64
C VAL A 46 -21.14 4.20 -10.57
N ARG A 47 -20.85 4.45 -9.29
CA ARG A 47 -21.61 3.87 -8.16
C ARG A 47 -23.04 4.39 -8.05
N GLN A 48 -23.27 5.64 -8.43
CA GLN A 48 -24.60 6.25 -8.47
C GLN A 48 -25.33 5.99 -9.79
N GLY A 49 -24.70 5.29 -10.74
CA GLY A 49 -25.31 4.92 -12.01
C GLY A 49 -25.39 6.05 -13.06
N ALA A 50 -24.72 7.17 -12.83
CA ALA A 50 -24.59 8.24 -13.82
C ALA A 50 -23.78 7.77 -15.04
N VAL A 51 -22.84 6.85 -14.85
CA VAL A 51 -22.16 6.09 -15.92
C VAL A 51 -22.40 4.60 -15.68
N LYS A 52 -23.13 3.93 -16.57
CA LYS A 52 -23.44 2.51 -16.41
C LYS A 52 -22.31 1.63 -16.93
N VAL A 53 -21.61 0.97 -16.01
CA VAL A 53 -20.51 0.04 -16.33
C VAL A 53 -20.89 -1.39 -15.94
N LEU A 54 -21.08 -2.27 -16.92
CA LEU A 54 -21.29 -3.70 -16.69
C LEU A 54 -19.94 -4.42 -16.60
N LYS A 55 -19.61 -4.95 -15.42
CA LYS A 55 -18.30 -5.58 -15.13
C LYS A 55 -17.87 -6.60 -16.17
N GLU A 56 -18.68 -7.63 -16.42
CA GLU A 56 -18.29 -8.72 -17.33
C GLU A 56 -18.12 -8.25 -18.78
N THR A 57 -19.02 -7.38 -19.26
CA THR A 57 -18.90 -6.78 -20.60
C THR A 57 -17.63 -5.94 -20.70
N PHE A 58 -17.35 -5.12 -19.68
CA PHE A 58 -16.16 -4.30 -19.61
C PHE A 58 -14.90 -5.15 -19.67
N LEU A 59 -14.78 -6.14 -18.78
CA LEU A 59 -13.61 -7.01 -18.70
C LEU A 59 -13.39 -7.78 -19.99
N ARG A 60 -14.44 -8.32 -20.61
CA ARG A 60 -14.34 -9.03 -21.89
C ARG A 60 -13.84 -8.12 -23.01
N THR A 61 -14.44 -6.94 -23.17
CA THR A 61 -14.06 -6.00 -24.23
C THR A 61 -12.60 -5.56 -24.08
N HIS A 62 -12.19 -5.15 -22.88
CA HIS A 62 -10.86 -4.59 -22.65
C HIS A 62 -9.78 -5.68 -22.60
N THR A 63 -10.10 -6.90 -22.19
CA THR A 63 -9.13 -8.01 -22.27
C THR A 63 -8.82 -8.35 -23.74
N ASN A 64 -9.82 -8.36 -24.61
CA ASN A 64 -9.69 -8.72 -26.03
C ASN A 64 -9.15 -7.58 -26.90
N HIS A 65 -9.39 -6.33 -26.50
CA HIS A 65 -9.03 -5.12 -27.25
C HIS A 65 -8.20 -4.15 -26.39
N PRO A 66 -6.96 -4.51 -26.01
CA PRO A 66 -6.10 -3.66 -25.18
C PRO A 66 -5.78 -2.29 -25.80
N GLU A 67 -5.87 -2.19 -27.13
CA GLU A 67 -5.67 -0.95 -27.89
C GLU A 67 -6.71 0.14 -27.62
N LEU A 68 -7.86 -0.22 -27.02
CA LEU A 68 -8.96 0.70 -26.69
C LEU A 68 -8.73 1.49 -25.40
N PHE A 69 -7.67 1.19 -24.63
CA PHE A 69 -7.30 1.97 -23.43
C PHE A 69 -5.80 2.27 -23.42
N PRO A 70 -5.30 3.09 -24.34
CA PRO A 70 -3.89 3.43 -24.40
C PRO A 70 -3.42 4.07 -23.10
N ILE A 71 -2.42 3.45 -22.46
CA ILE A 71 -1.88 3.89 -21.17
C ILE A 71 -1.16 5.24 -21.30
N LEU A 72 -0.44 5.46 -22.41
CA LEU A 72 0.37 6.66 -22.63
C LEU A 72 -0.40 7.80 -23.32
N ASP A 73 -1.46 7.50 -24.06
CA ASP A 73 -2.21 8.48 -24.85
C ASP A 73 -3.54 8.84 -24.18
N ARG A 74 -3.53 9.92 -23.41
CA ARG A 74 -4.73 10.44 -22.73
C ARG A 74 -5.84 10.81 -23.72
N ALA A 75 -5.50 11.45 -24.84
CA ALA A 75 -6.50 11.98 -25.76
C ALA A 75 -7.25 10.84 -26.45
N LYS A 76 -6.51 9.82 -26.90
CA LYS A 76 -7.10 8.61 -27.48
C LYS A 76 -7.91 7.83 -26.44
N PHE A 77 -7.37 7.64 -25.22
CA PHE A 77 -8.11 6.99 -24.12
C PHE A 77 -9.45 7.65 -23.86
N THR A 78 -9.46 8.97 -23.66
CA THR A 78 -10.69 9.72 -23.35
C THR A 78 -11.69 9.61 -24.49
N LYS A 79 -11.25 9.75 -25.74
CA LYS A 79 -12.12 9.63 -26.92
C LYS A 79 -12.76 8.24 -27.03
N ASP A 80 -11.98 7.18 -26.84
CA ASP A 80 -12.45 5.80 -26.96
C ASP A 80 -13.44 5.47 -25.84
N MET A 81 -13.16 5.89 -24.60
CA MET A 81 -14.08 5.72 -23.47
C MET A 81 -15.39 6.51 -23.64
N ILE A 82 -15.34 7.75 -24.13
CA ILE A 82 -16.55 8.51 -24.46
C ILE A 82 -17.38 7.76 -25.51
N ASN A 83 -16.75 7.25 -26.57
CA ASN A 83 -17.46 6.51 -27.61
C ASN A 83 -18.14 5.25 -27.09
N LEU A 84 -17.51 4.55 -26.15
CA LEU A 84 -18.07 3.37 -25.49
C LEU A 84 -19.26 3.70 -24.57
N TYR A 85 -19.21 4.83 -23.85
CA TYR A 85 -20.17 5.12 -22.78
C TYR A 85 -21.18 6.24 -23.07
N LYS A 86 -21.07 6.96 -24.19
CA LYS A 86 -21.98 8.07 -24.54
C LYS A 86 -23.46 7.70 -24.59
N THR A 87 -23.80 6.43 -24.86
CA THR A 87 -25.18 5.92 -24.86
C THR A 87 -25.62 5.36 -23.51
N SER A 88 -24.70 5.21 -22.57
CA SER A 88 -24.88 4.52 -21.28
C SER A 88 -24.58 5.46 -20.10
N THR A 89 -24.83 6.75 -20.28
CA THR A 89 -24.51 7.80 -19.31
C THR A 89 -25.57 8.89 -19.29
N THR A 90 -25.72 9.54 -18.13
CA THR A 90 -26.55 10.74 -17.95
C THR A 90 -25.71 12.03 -17.92
N LEU A 91 -24.39 11.93 -18.04
CA LEU A 91 -23.47 13.06 -18.03
C LEU A 91 -23.46 13.77 -19.40
N SER A 92 -23.29 15.10 -19.38
CA SER A 92 -23.03 15.86 -20.61
C SER A 92 -21.67 15.53 -21.21
N GLN A 93 -21.47 15.85 -22.49
CA GLN A 93 -20.22 15.58 -23.20
C GLN A 93 -18.99 16.17 -22.48
N ASP A 94 -19.05 17.45 -22.07
CA ASP A 94 -17.95 18.11 -21.35
C ASP A 94 -17.63 17.40 -20.02
N LYS A 95 -18.67 16.93 -19.31
CA LYS A 95 -18.51 16.19 -18.05
C LYS A 95 -17.90 14.81 -18.29
N LEU A 96 -18.24 14.13 -19.39
CA LEU A 96 -17.64 12.86 -19.77
C LEU A 96 -16.16 13.00 -20.08
N GLU A 97 -15.76 14.08 -20.77
CA GLU A 97 -14.36 14.34 -21.08
C GLU A 97 -13.53 14.57 -19.83
N MET A 98 -14.03 15.40 -18.89
CA MET A 98 -13.39 15.59 -17.59
C MET A 98 -13.33 14.28 -16.79
N PHE A 99 -14.42 13.52 -16.76
CA PHE A 99 -14.52 12.26 -16.05
C PHE A 99 -13.47 11.26 -16.55
N PHE A 100 -13.44 10.95 -17.84
CA PHE A 100 -12.49 9.96 -18.37
C PHE A 100 -11.05 10.45 -18.36
N SER A 101 -10.80 11.76 -18.43
CA SER A 101 -9.46 12.31 -18.20
C SER A 101 -8.98 12.07 -16.76
N ALA A 102 -9.87 12.20 -15.76
CA ALA A 102 -9.55 11.90 -14.36
C ALA A 102 -9.36 10.40 -14.10
N ILE A 103 -10.14 9.55 -14.77
CA ILE A 103 -9.94 8.08 -14.77
C ILE A 103 -8.58 7.72 -15.34
N HIS A 104 -8.19 8.33 -16.46
CA HIS A 104 -6.88 8.09 -17.07
C HIS A 104 -5.73 8.47 -16.14
N ALA A 105 -5.79 9.66 -15.53
CA ALA A 105 -4.79 10.11 -14.56
C ALA A 105 -4.70 9.16 -13.35
N SER A 106 -5.85 8.72 -12.83
CA SER A 106 -5.93 7.73 -11.75
C SER A 106 -5.30 6.40 -12.16
N PHE A 107 -5.62 5.90 -13.34
CA PHE A 107 -5.07 4.65 -13.84
C PHE A 107 -3.56 4.76 -14.08
N GLN A 108 -3.07 5.87 -14.61
CA GLN A 108 -1.63 6.11 -14.73
C GLN A 108 -0.91 6.15 -13.37
N ASN A 109 -1.54 6.65 -12.30
CA ASN A 109 -0.97 6.55 -10.96
C ASN A 109 -0.79 5.08 -10.54
N GLU A 110 -1.79 4.24 -10.79
CA GLU A 110 -1.70 2.79 -10.53
C GLU A 110 -0.54 2.16 -11.34
N ILE A 111 -0.44 2.49 -12.63
CA ILE A 111 0.64 1.96 -13.48
C ILE A 111 2.02 2.42 -13.00
N ARG A 112 2.18 3.70 -12.66
CA ARG A 112 3.44 4.23 -12.09
C ARG A 112 3.85 3.49 -10.81
N TYR A 113 2.88 3.14 -9.98
CA TYR A 113 3.10 2.30 -8.81
C TYR A 113 3.60 0.89 -9.19
N LEU A 114 2.99 0.22 -10.18
CA LEU A 114 3.41 -1.11 -10.65
C LEU A 114 4.83 -1.15 -11.20
N VAL A 115 5.21 -0.13 -11.97
CA VAL A 115 6.53 -0.09 -12.62
C VAL A 115 7.63 0.52 -11.74
N GLY A 116 7.29 0.94 -10.50
CA GLY A 116 8.27 1.47 -9.55
C GLY A 116 8.69 2.92 -9.79
N LYS A 117 7.85 3.70 -10.49
CA LYS A 117 8.01 5.15 -10.69
C LYS A 117 7.30 5.98 -9.63
N SER A 118 6.74 5.35 -8.59
CA SER A 118 6.12 6.00 -7.44
C SER A 118 6.49 5.27 -6.17
N THR A 119 6.48 5.98 -5.04
CA THR A 119 6.76 5.41 -3.72
C THR A 119 5.79 4.28 -3.43
N GLN A 120 6.34 3.10 -3.16
CA GLN A 120 5.55 1.94 -2.80
C GLN A 120 5.33 1.92 -1.29
N PHE A 121 4.14 1.52 -0.87
CA PHE A 121 3.89 1.19 0.53
C PHE A 121 4.78 0.00 0.92
N SER A 122 5.55 0.19 1.99
CA SER A 122 6.37 -0.83 2.60
C SER A 122 5.95 -0.99 4.06
N PHE A 123 5.93 -2.22 4.55
CA PHE A 123 5.37 -2.51 5.88
C PHE A 123 6.24 -1.96 7.02
N ASP A 124 7.55 -1.91 6.84
CA ASP A 124 8.53 -1.26 7.73
C ASP A 124 8.20 0.22 8.01
N ILE A 125 7.62 0.93 7.04
CA ILE A 125 7.21 2.33 7.18
C ILE A 125 6.27 2.52 8.36
N ILE A 126 5.50 1.49 8.75
CA ILE A 126 4.60 1.58 9.91
C ILE A 126 5.37 1.87 11.20
N PHE A 127 6.51 1.21 11.41
CA PHE A 127 7.28 1.35 12.64
C PHE A 127 8.05 2.67 12.68
N LEU A 128 8.63 3.06 11.54
CA LEU A 128 9.23 4.38 11.36
C LEU A 128 8.23 5.49 11.68
N VAL A 129 6.99 5.35 11.22
CA VAL A 129 5.95 6.36 11.38
C VAL A 129 5.45 6.44 12.81
N ILE A 130 5.30 5.30 13.50
CA ILE A 130 5.01 5.28 14.93
C ILE A 130 6.08 6.05 15.68
N GLU A 131 7.35 5.80 15.37
CA GLU A 131 8.47 6.46 16.02
C GLU A 131 8.51 7.97 15.70
N THR A 132 8.40 8.38 14.44
CA THR A 132 8.30 9.80 14.04
C THR A 132 7.14 10.50 14.73
N ILE A 133 5.97 9.87 14.82
CA ILE A 133 4.79 10.41 15.53
C ILE A 133 5.12 10.61 17.01
N LEU A 134 5.69 9.61 17.68
CA LEU A 134 6.00 9.69 19.11
C LEU A 134 7.15 10.66 19.44
N ASN A 135 8.08 10.87 18.52
CA ASN A 135 9.25 11.72 18.73
C ASN A 135 9.04 13.16 18.28
N GLU A 136 8.34 13.40 17.17
CA GLU A 136 8.33 14.71 16.49
C GLU A 136 6.99 15.44 16.51
N MET A 137 5.89 14.81 16.96
CA MET A 137 4.57 15.47 16.92
C MET A 137 4.48 16.74 17.76
N ASN A 138 5.27 16.85 18.82
CA ASN A 138 5.31 18.01 19.70
C ASN A 138 6.39 19.02 19.31
N LEU A 139 7.21 18.74 18.29
CA LEU A 139 8.28 19.62 17.84
C LEU A 139 7.75 20.66 16.83
N PRO A 140 8.28 21.90 16.84
CA PRO A 140 8.08 22.88 15.78
C PRO A 140 8.47 22.32 14.41
N GLU A 141 7.83 22.76 13.33
CA GLU A 141 8.09 22.24 11.97
C GLU A 141 9.55 22.36 11.52
N THR A 142 10.27 23.36 12.01
CA THR A 142 11.68 23.61 11.72
C THR A 142 12.64 22.58 12.34
N GLU A 143 12.17 21.79 13.29
CA GLU A 143 12.97 20.79 14.03
C GLU A 143 12.62 19.35 13.62
N ARG A 144 11.72 19.17 12.64
CA ARG A 144 11.26 17.86 12.18
C ARG A 144 12.16 17.31 11.08
N THR A 145 12.44 16.00 11.12
CA THR A 145 13.32 15.36 10.14
C THR A 145 12.60 14.96 8.85
N VAL A 146 11.27 14.83 8.89
CA VAL A 146 10.44 14.41 7.75
C VAL A 146 9.67 15.59 7.15
N ASN A 147 9.76 15.75 5.82
CA ASN A 147 9.03 16.78 5.08
C ASN A 147 7.50 16.59 5.20
N MET A 148 6.75 17.70 5.26
CA MET A 148 5.28 17.73 5.41
C MET A 148 4.53 16.87 4.39
N LYS A 149 4.92 16.91 3.11
CA LYS A 149 4.30 16.14 2.03
C LYS A 149 4.49 14.63 2.19
N ASP A 150 5.69 14.20 2.57
CA ASP A 150 5.96 12.78 2.81
C ASP A 150 5.20 12.29 4.03
N ARG A 151 5.12 13.12 5.07
CA ARG A 151 4.32 12.84 6.27
C ARG A 151 2.84 12.72 5.97
N GLU A 152 2.26 13.62 5.17
CA GLU A 152 0.85 13.51 4.78
C GLU A 152 0.57 12.21 4.01
N SER A 153 1.44 11.86 3.04
CA SER A 153 1.34 10.60 2.29
C SER A 153 1.40 9.38 3.21
N ILE A 154 2.35 9.38 4.14
CA ILE A 154 2.51 8.38 5.19
C ILE A 154 1.24 8.24 6.03
N LEU A 155 0.69 9.35 6.53
CA LEU A 155 -0.47 9.34 7.43
C LEU A 155 -1.72 8.82 6.72
N LYS A 156 -1.88 9.15 5.44
CA LYS A 156 -2.97 8.62 4.59
C LYS A 156 -2.86 7.10 4.46
N ASN A 157 -1.69 6.58 4.09
CA ASN A 157 -1.45 5.14 4.01
C ASN A 157 -1.67 4.43 5.36
N PHE A 158 -1.22 5.04 6.46
CA PHE A 158 -1.43 4.49 7.79
C PHE A 158 -2.91 4.47 8.20
N LYS A 159 -3.69 5.51 7.84
CA LYS A 159 -5.14 5.55 8.08
C LYS A 159 -5.86 4.44 7.33
N ALA A 160 -5.56 4.25 6.04
CA ALA A 160 -6.14 3.16 5.25
C ALA A 160 -5.77 1.78 5.79
N TYR A 161 -4.50 1.59 6.17
CA TYR A 161 -4.04 0.37 6.82
C TYR A 161 -4.81 0.07 8.11
N ASN A 162 -5.06 1.10 8.94
CA ASN A 162 -5.82 0.95 10.18
C ASN A 162 -7.29 0.60 9.93
N ASP A 163 -7.93 1.25 8.96
CA ASP A 163 -9.32 0.95 8.61
C ASP A 163 -9.46 -0.47 8.05
N LEU A 164 -8.51 -0.91 7.23
CA LEU A 164 -8.42 -2.28 6.76
C LEU A 164 -8.21 -3.28 7.92
N SER A 165 -7.33 -2.95 8.87
CA SER A 165 -7.11 -3.77 10.07
C SER A 165 -8.38 -3.90 10.93
N LYS A 166 -9.20 -2.84 11.04
CA LYS A 166 -10.48 -2.89 11.76
C LYS A 166 -11.45 -3.87 11.10
N ILE A 167 -11.48 -3.94 9.76
CA ILE A 167 -12.32 -4.90 9.03
C ILE A 167 -11.87 -6.33 9.35
N PHE A 168 -10.56 -6.60 9.32
CA PHE A 168 -10.01 -7.92 9.68
C PHE A 168 -10.40 -8.34 11.09
N ASN A 169 -10.24 -7.44 12.07
CA ASN A 169 -10.61 -7.69 13.47
C ASN A 169 -12.11 -7.94 13.64
N LYS A 170 -12.95 -7.19 12.90
CA LYS A 170 -14.41 -7.39 12.91
C LYS A 170 -14.83 -8.74 12.34
N ILE A 171 -14.15 -9.23 11.30
CA ILE A 171 -14.44 -10.54 10.70
C ILE A 171 -13.93 -11.67 11.60
N GLY A 172 -12.74 -11.53 12.19
CA GLY A 172 -12.15 -12.48 13.14
C GLY A 172 -11.77 -13.86 12.57
N ASN A 173 -12.23 -14.19 11.36
CA ASN A 173 -12.01 -15.47 10.70
C ASN A 173 -11.18 -15.30 9.42
N THR A 174 -9.96 -15.85 9.41
CA THR A 174 -9.03 -15.74 8.27
C THR A 174 -9.62 -16.26 6.95
N LYS A 175 -10.40 -17.34 6.98
CA LYS A 175 -10.99 -17.92 5.76
C LYS A 175 -12.01 -16.96 5.15
N VAL A 176 -12.89 -16.41 5.99
CA VAL A 176 -13.90 -15.44 5.55
C VAL A 176 -13.25 -14.16 5.00
N VAL A 177 -12.14 -13.70 5.60
CA VAL A 177 -11.36 -12.57 5.09
C VAL A 177 -10.83 -12.85 3.68
N ILE A 178 -10.30 -14.04 3.42
CA ILE A 178 -9.80 -14.45 2.10
C ILE A 178 -10.95 -14.50 1.09
N ASP A 179 -12.07 -15.12 1.45
CA ASP A 179 -13.25 -15.25 0.58
C ASP A 179 -13.83 -13.87 0.20
N LYS A 180 -13.71 -12.87 1.10
CA LYS A 180 -14.19 -11.49 0.89
C LYS A 180 -13.11 -10.51 0.42
N LYS A 181 -11.93 -10.98 0.03
CA LYS A 181 -10.78 -10.14 -0.36
C LYS A 181 -11.18 -8.98 -1.29
N ASP A 182 -11.87 -9.29 -2.39
CA ASP A 182 -12.26 -8.30 -3.40
C ASP A 182 -13.27 -7.27 -2.88
N GLU A 183 -14.22 -7.70 -2.03
CA GLU A 183 -15.19 -6.80 -1.39
C GLU A 183 -14.48 -5.82 -0.45
N ILE A 184 -13.57 -6.32 0.38
CA ILE A 184 -12.83 -5.54 1.37
C ILE A 184 -11.91 -4.52 0.69
N ILE A 185 -11.14 -4.94 -0.34
CA ILE A 185 -10.28 -4.04 -1.10
C ILE A 185 -11.11 -2.95 -1.78
N THR A 186 -12.26 -3.32 -2.35
CA THR A 186 -13.17 -2.37 -3.01
C THR A 186 -13.67 -1.33 -2.01
N GLU A 187 -14.16 -1.76 -0.85
CA GLU A 187 -14.65 -0.87 0.22
C GLU A 187 -13.58 0.13 0.66
N ILE A 188 -12.35 -0.34 0.93
CA ILE A 188 -11.26 0.54 1.35
C ILE A 188 -10.80 1.48 0.22
N SER A 189 -10.77 1.02 -1.03
CA SER A 189 -10.38 1.85 -2.18
C SER A 189 -11.36 2.97 -2.49
N ILE A 190 -12.62 2.79 -2.12
CA ILE A 190 -13.67 3.82 -2.21
C ILE A 190 -13.47 4.88 -1.14
N LEU A 191 -13.09 4.47 0.07
CA LEU A 191 -12.89 5.36 1.22
C LEU A 191 -11.60 6.19 1.08
N HIS A 192 -10.56 5.62 0.48
CA HIS A 192 -9.22 6.21 0.35
C HIS A 192 -8.81 6.36 -1.12
N LYS A 193 -9.52 7.20 -1.88
CA LYS A 193 -9.35 7.39 -3.34
C LYS A 193 -7.97 7.91 -3.76
N ASP A 194 -7.23 8.51 -2.83
CA ASP A 194 -5.89 9.06 -3.02
C ASP A 194 -4.78 8.01 -2.85
N ILE A 195 -5.12 6.80 -2.40
CA ILE A 195 -4.22 5.66 -2.32
C ILE A 195 -4.47 4.74 -3.51
N THR A 196 -3.39 4.19 -4.07
CA THR A 196 -3.47 3.23 -5.16
C THR A 196 -4.13 1.93 -4.69
N ILE A 197 -4.96 1.34 -5.54
CA ILE A 197 -5.62 0.06 -5.26
C ILE A 197 -4.58 -1.03 -5.02
N ILE A 198 -3.47 -1.00 -5.74
CA ILE A 198 -2.35 -1.94 -5.57
C ILE A 198 -1.68 -1.78 -4.19
N SER A 199 -1.59 -0.56 -3.66
CA SER A 199 -1.09 -0.33 -2.31
C SER A 199 -2.04 -0.93 -1.27
N ILE A 200 -3.37 -0.75 -1.45
CA ILE A 200 -4.39 -1.36 -0.58
C ILE A 200 -4.33 -2.89 -0.62
N GLU A 201 -4.14 -3.48 -1.80
CA GLU A 201 -3.91 -4.92 -1.96
C GLU A 201 -2.65 -5.39 -1.21
N SER A 202 -1.58 -4.60 -1.26
CA SER A 202 -0.35 -4.86 -0.51
C SER A 202 -0.61 -4.82 1.00
N MET A 203 -1.30 -3.79 1.50
CA MET A 203 -1.70 -3.68 2.90
C MET A 203 -2.55 -4.89 3.33
N PHE A 204 -3.51 -5.32 2.49
CA PHE A 204 -4.33 -6.50 2.75
C PHE A 204 -3.46 -7.75 2.94
N ARG A 205 -2.51 -8.00 2.02
CA ARG A 205 -1.60 -9.14 2.11
C ARG A 205 -0.72 -9.05 3.36
N HIS A 206 -0.21 -7.88 3.72
CA HIS A 206 0.58 -7.70 4.94
C HIS A 206 -0.23 -8.01 6.21
N ILE A 207 -1.48 -7.54 6.32
CA ILE A 207 -2.32 -7.84 7.49
C ILE A 207 -2.65 -9.33 7.55
N LEU A 208 -2.95 -9.95 6.40
CA LEU A 208 -3.19 -11.38 6.32
C LEU A 208 -1.95 -12.20 6.70
N ALA A 209 -0.77 -11.79 6.24
CA ALA A 209 0.50 -12.40 6.59
C ALA A 209 0.76 -12.35 8.11
N GLN A 210 0.46 -11.23 8.76
CA GLN A 210 0.57 -11.11 10.22
C GLN A 210 -0.38 -12.07 10.94
N LEU A 211 -1.64 -12.18 10.49
CA LEU A 211 -2.59 -13.15 11.04
C LEU A 211 -2.07 -14.59 10.89
N LEU A 212 -1.52 -14.93 9.73
CA LEU A 212 -1.00 -16.27 9.45
C LEU A 212 0.24 -16.59 10.29
N LEU A 213 1.17 -15.65 10.42
CA LEU A 213 2.36 -15.77 11.27
C LEU A 213 1.98 -15.96 12.74
N SER A 214 0.99 -15.20 13.22
CA SER A 214 0.50 -15.24 14.61
C SER A 214 -0.14 -16.58 15.00
N LYS A 215 -0.48 -17.46 14.03
CA LYS A 215 -0.93 -18.83 14.33
C LYS A 215 0.18 -19.75 14.81
N LYS A 216 1.44 -19.43 14.48
CA LYS A 216 2.61 -20.28 14.76
C LYS A 216 3.61 -19.61 15.70
N TYR A 217 3.67 -18.29 15.68
CA TYR A 217 4.68 -17.51 16.39
C TYR A 217 4.04 -16.43 17.26
N ASN A 218 4.71 -16.10 18.36
CA ASN A 218 4.40 -14.99 19.25
C ASN A 218 5.60 -14.02 19.31
N CYS A 219 5.48 -12.92 20.07
CA CYS A 219 6.56 -11.95 20.22
C CYS A 219 7.84 -12.56 20.81
N GLY A 220 7.75 -13.53 21.72
CA GLY A 220 8.92 -14.25 22.25
C GLY A 220 9.69 -14.99 21.15
N SER A 221 8.96 -15.72 20.29
CA SER A 221 9.53 -16.42 19.12
C SER A 221 10.24 -15.46 18.16
N LEU A 222 9.68 -14.26 17.99
CA LEU A 222 10.27 -13.20 17.16
C LEU A 222 11.58 -12.70 17.76
N ILE A 223 11.61 -12.40 19.06
CA ILE A 223 12.80 -11.92 19.76
C ILE A 223 13.92 -12.97 19.71
N GLU A 224 13.60 -14.24 19.96
CA GLU A 224 14.60 -15.32 19.96
C GLU A 224 15.22 -15.53 18.57
N LYS A 225 14.38 -15.53 17.52
CA LYS A 225 14.87 -15.70 16.15
C LYS A 225 15.62 -14.48 15.64
N TRP A 226 15.19 -13.27 16.00
CA TRP A 226 15.94 -12.04 15.75
C TRP A 226 17.32 -12.11 16.39
N ALA A 227 17.37 -12.49 17.67
CA ALA A 227 18.62 -12.57 18.42
C ALA A 227 19.58 -13.58 17.78
N GLN A 228 19.09 -14.76 17.42
CA GLN A 228 19.88 -15.78 16.74
C GLN A 228 20.38 -15.33 15.36
N GLU A 229 19.56 -14.65 14.57
CA GLU A 229 19.90 -14.28 13.19
C GLU A 229 20.91 -13.13 13.12
N TYR A 230 20.82 -12.18 14.06
CA TYR A 230 21.70 -11.02 14.11
C TYR A 230 22.85 -11.14 15.13
N GLY A 231 22.97 -12.27 15.85
CA GLY A 231 23.99 -12.45 16.90
C GLY A 231 23.81 -11.51 18.10
N MET A 232 22.56 -11.33 18.52
CA MET A 232 22.12 -10.40 19.59
C MET A 232 21.55 -11.16 20.80
N GLU A 233 22.01 -12.39 21.05
CA GLU A 233 21.51 -13.26 22.13
C GLU A 233 21.60 -12.60 23.51
N ASP A 234 22.69 -11.87 23.77
CA ASP A 234 22.90 -11.14 25.02
C ASP A 234 21.92 -9.96 25.21
N ASN A 235 21.34 -9.45 24.11
CA ASN A 235 20.43 -8.32 24.12
C ASN A 235 18.95 -8.73 24.15
N ALA A 236 18.64 -10.00 23.89
CA ALA A 236 17.28 -10.54 23.93
C ALA A 236 16.55 -10.27 25.28
N PRO A 237 17.20 -10.41 26.47
CA PRO A 237 16.55 -10.11 27.74
C PRO A 237 16.07 -8.65 27.86
N SER A 238 16.78 -7.69 27.26
CA SER A 238 16.39 -6.28 27.25
C SER A 238 15.09 -6.06 26.47
N MET A 239 14.94 -6.75 25.33
CA MET A 239 13.70 -6.70 24.54
C MET A 239 12.54 -7.41 25.25
N LYS A 240 12.80 -8.56 25.89
CA LYS A 240 11.79 -9.31 26.68
C LYS A 240 11.26 -8.51 27.88
N ARG A 241 12.04 -7.56 28.42
CA ARG A 241 11.60 -6.64 29.48
C ARG A 241 10.47 -5.71 29.04
N VAL A 242 10.50 -5.25 27.77
CA VAL A 242 9.57 -4.24 27.24
C VAL A 242 8.50 -4.81 26.31
N ILE A 243 8.68 -6.05 25.84
CA ILE A 243 7.72 -6.77 24.99
C ILE A 243 7.38 -8.11 25.66
N VAL A 244 6.10 -8.29 26.01
CA VAL A 244 5.61 -9.50 26.67
C VAL A 244 5.65 -10.69 25.69
N GLU A 245 6.40 -11.74 26.04
CA GLU A 245 6.73 -12.87 25.15
C GLU A 245 5.50 -13.63 24.63
N THR A 246 4.49 -13.80 25.48
CA THR A 246 3.25 -14.53 25.14
C THR A 246 2.33 -13.74 24.22
N THR A 247 2.63 -12.47 23.94
CA THR A 247 1.79 -11.61 23.10
C THR A 247 1.75 -12.15 21.66
N PRO A 248 0.56 -12.26 21.04
CA PRO A 248 0.44 -12.64 19.63
C PRO A 248 1.13 -11.62 18.72
N LEU A 249 1.69 -12.08 17.59
CA LEU A 249 2.38 -11.17 16.65
C LEU A 249 1.47 -10.07 16.08
N THR A 250 0.16 -10.33 16.01
CA THR A 250 -0.86 -9.33 15.61
C THR A 250 -0.87 -8.09 16.51
N GLU A 251 -0.37 -8.22 17.74
CA GLU A 251 -0.28 -7.12 18.70
C GLU A 251 1.13 -6.53 18.81
N PHE A 252 2.11 -7.02 18.03
CA PHE A 252 3.48 -6.54 18.06
C PHE A 252 3.57 -5.02 17.84
N ARG A 253 2.74 -4.45 16.97
CA ARG A 253 2.69 -2.99 16.74
C ARG A 253 2.37 -2.20 18.01
N LEU A 254 1.44 -2.71 18.82
CA LEU A 254 1.08 -2.09 20.10
C LEU A 254 2.23 -2.23 21.10
N GLN A 255 2.82 -3.42 21.19
CA GLN A 255 3.99 -3.68 22.04
C GLN A 255 5.17 -2.77 21.66
N PHE A 256 5.46 -2.63 20.37
CA PHE A 256 6.48 -1.72 19.85
C PHE A 256 6.20 -0.26 20.26
N THR A 257 4.96 0.21 20.09
CA THR A 257 4.56 1.57 20.49
C THR A 257 4.80 1.82 21.98
N ASN A 258 4.47 0.84 22.82
CA ASN A 258 4.69 0.93 24.26
C ASN A 258 6.17 0.87 24.62
N ALA A 259 6.94 -0.02 23.97
CA ALA A 259 8.37 -0.15 24.16
C ALA A 259 9.13 1.13 23.78
N VAL A 260 8.76 1.78 22.66
CA VAL A 260 9.33 3.10 22.29
C VAL A 260 9.09 4.12 23.40
N LYS A 261 7.88 4.19 23.96
CA LYS A 261 7.56 5.12 25.05
C LYS A 261 8.37 4.86 26.32
N ILE A 262 8.58 3.59 26.67
CA ILE A 262 9.36 3.19 27.85
C ILE A 262 10.83 3.56 27.64
N LEU A 263 11.39 3.28 26.46
CA LEU A 263 12.82 3.42 26.21
C LEU A 263 13.25 4.83 25.78
N LYS A 264 12.31 5.71 25.40
CA LYS A 264 12.58 7.06 24.85
C LYS A 264 13.52 7.89 25.71
N ASP A 265 13.37 7.81 27.03
CA ASP A 265 14.12 8.64 27.98
C ASP A 265 15.19 7.84 28.75
N GLU A 266 15.29 6.52 28.53
CA GLU A 266 16.11 5.63 29.35
C GLU A 266 17.35 5.07 28.64
N ASN A 267 17.27 4.68 27.36
CA ASN A 267 18.37 3.98 26.69
C ASN A 267 18.32 4.01 25.15
N GLU A 268 19.21 4.79 24.52
CA GLU A 268 19.34 4.90 23.06
C GLU A 268 19.77 3.58 22.39
N LEU A 269 20.59 2.76 23.07
CA LEU A 269 21.04 1.48 22.54
C LEU A 269 19.89 0.46 22.48
N ASP A 270 19.03 0.43 23.51
CA ASP A 270 17.84 -0.44 23.52
C ASP A 270 16.84 0.00 22.44
N LEU A 271 16.70 1.32 22.18
CA LEU A 271 15.90 1.82 21.06
C LEU A 271 16.43 1.32 19.71
N MET A 272 17.76 1.30 19.52
CA MET A 272 18.36 0.75 18.32
C MET A 272 18.02 -0.73 18.14
N PHE A 273 18.10 -1.54 19.20
CA PHE A 273 17.69 -2.95 19.15
C PHE A 273 16.20 -3.13 18.86
N LEU A 274 15.35 -2.27 19.45
CA LEU A 274 13.92 -2.28 19.17
C LEU A 274 13.63 -1.99 17.68
N ARG A 275 14.36 -1.05 17.06
CA ARG A 275 14.25 -0.75 15.62
C ARG A 275 14.70 -1.93 14.76
N THR A 276 15.79 -2.61 15.09
CA THR A 276 16.24 -3.78 14.31
C THR A 276 15.29 -4.96 14.46
N LEU A 277 14.71 -5.17 15.65
CA LEU A 277 13.66 -6.14 15.89
C LEU A 277 12.39 -5.85 15.05
N ALA A 278 11.99 -4.58 14.95
CA ALA A 278 10.85 -4.17 14.12
C ALA A 278 11.11 -4.38 12.63
N ASN A 279 12.33 -4.08 12.15
CA ASN A 279 12.74 -4.36 10.78
C ASN A 279 12.73 -5.86 10.49
N TYR A 280 13.17 -6.67 11.45
CA TYR A 280 13.13 -8.13 11.35
C TYR A 280 11.70 -8.67 11.28
N TYR A 281 10.81 -8.17 12.13
CA TYR A 281 9.40 -8.52 12.04
C TYR A 281 8.80 -8.11 10.69
N ALA A 282 9.14 -6.92 10.21
CA ALA A 282 8.67 -6.45 8.93
C ALA A 282 9.15 -7.35 7.78
N SER A 283 10.38 -7.87 7.83
CA SER A 283 10.89 -8.81 6.83
C SER A 283 10.10 -10.12 6.80
N TRP A 284 9.74 -10.68 7.97
CA TRP A 284 8.88 -11.87 8.05
C TRP A 284 7.52 -11.64 7.42
N VAL A 285 6.89 -10.51 7.76
CA VAL A 285 5.58 -10.15 7.22
C VAL A 285 5.64 -10.00 5.71
N THR A 286 6.67 -9.31 5.19
CA THR A 286 6.88 -9.14 3.74
C THR A 286 7.07 -10.49 3.05
N GLN A 287 7.96 -11.35 3.54
CA GLN A 287 8.22 -12.67 2.96
C GLN A 287 6.97 -13.57 2.90
N VAL A 288 6.15 -13.57 3.96
CA VAL A 288 4.89 -14.31 3.95
C VAL A 288 3.87 -13.65 3.03
N SER A 289 3.82 -12.33 2.97
CA SER A 289 2.87 -11.60 2.13
C SER A 289 3.10 -11.84 0.63
N GLU A 290 4.35 -12.00 0.21
CA GLU A 290 4.73 -12.29 -1.19
C GLU A 290 4.29 -13.69 -1.63
N GLN A 291 4.08 -14.61 -0.69
CA GLN A 291 3.56 -15.96 -0.95
C GLN A 291 2.04 -15.98 -1.06
N ILE A 292 1.34 -14.90 -0.70
CA ILE A 292 -0.12 -14.80 -0.80
C ILE A 292 -0.51 -14.44 -2.23
N PRO A 293 -1.33 -15.25 -2.93
CA PRO A 293 -1.74 -14.97 -4.30
C PRO A 293 -2.34 -13.57 -4.50
N SER A 294 -1.89 -12.94 -5.59
CA SER A 294 -2.37 -11.63 -6.05
C SER A 294 -3.85 -11.64 -6.42
#